data_AF-A0A6L5FTE5-F1
#
_entry.id   AF-A0A6L5FTE5-F1
#
_cell.length_a   1.000
_cell.length_b   1.000
_cell.length_c   1.000
_cell.angle_alpha   90.00
_cell.angle_beta   90.00
_cell.angle_gamma   90.00
#
_symmetry.space_group_name_H-M   'P 1'
#
loop_
_entity.id
_entity.type
_entity.pdbx_description
1 polymer ?
#
loop_
_entity_poly.entity_id
_entity_poly.type
_entity_poly.pdbx_seq_one_letter_code
_entity_poly.pdbx_strand_id
1 'polypeptide(L)'
;MLGTVDPQTEILDADQLCGHLVADDSIHRKLAVLGDKLFTDEDFADLYDSARGRHSVPPSLVAKVMLLQSLEGTSDRETVDRVRCDLRWKVALGLALDDDGFHPTVLTYSVSA
;
A
#
# COMPACT_ATOMS: atom_id res chain seq x y z
N MET A 1 14.92 -9.51 -3.21
CA MET A 1 13.96 -10.37 -2.47
C MET A 1 12.62 -9.66 -2.46
N LEU A 2 11.58 -10.34 -2.93
CA LEU A 2 10.22 -9.83 -2.94
C LEU A 2 9.74 -9.65 -1.49
N GLY A 3 9.30 -8.45 -1.13
CA GLY A 3 8.52 -8.26 0.09
C GLY A 3 7.16 -8.92 -0.13
N THR A 4 6.74 -9.76 0.81
CA THR A 4 5.40 -10.35 0.80
C THR A 4 4.58 -9.69 1.89
N VAL A 5 3.30 -9.47 1.63
CA VAL A 5 2.37 -9.08 2.70
C VAL A 5 2.26 -10.23 3.69
N ASP A 6 2.58 -9.99 4.95
CA ASP A 6 2.38 -10.97 6.02
C ASP A 6 0.86 -11.10 6.29
N PRO A 7 0.26 -12.29 6.14
CA PRO A 7 -1.15 -12.50 6.43
C PRO A 7 -1.48 -12.43 7.93
N GLN A 8 -0.47 -12.39 8.80
CA GLN A 8 -0.64 -12.34 10.24
C GLN A 8 -1.03 -10.92 10.67
N THR A 9 -2.34 -10.73 10.86
CA THR A 9 -2.97 -9.46 11.23
C THR A 9 -2.28 -8.85 12.44
N GLU A 10 -1.64 -7.70 12.25
CA GLU A 10 -1.07 -6.94 13.35
C GLU A 10 -2.19 -6.50 14.31
N ILE A 11 -1.88 -6.41 15.61
CA ILE A 11 -2.85 -6.03 16.66
C ILE A 11 -3.54 -4.69 16.33
N LEU A 12 -2.86 -3.82 15.58
CA LEU A 12 -3.30 -2.49 15.20
C LEU A 12 -3.79 -2.40 13.76
N ASP A 13 -4.22 -3.50 13.13
CA ASP A 13 -4.81 -3.50 11.79
C ASP A 13 -5.95 -2.46 11.67
N ALA A 14 -5.78 -1.53 10.73
CA ALA A 14 -6.70 -0.41 10.60
C ALA A 14 -8.09 -0.83 10.10
N ASP A 15 -8.20 -1.87 9.26
CA ASP A 15 -9.51 -2.32 8.77
C ASP A 15 -10.32 -3.00 9.87
N GLN A 16 -9.68 -3.88 10.66
CA GLN A 16 -10.34 -4.55 11.78
C GLN A 16 -10.82 -3.56 12.85
N LEU A 17 -9.99 -2.56 13.18
CA LEU A 17 -10.31 -1.60 14.22
C LEU A 17 -11.24 -0.47 13.75
N CYS A 18 -11.04 0.02 12.53
CA CYS A 18 -11.61 1.27 12.06
C CYS A 18 -12.31 1.18 10.70
N GLY A 19 -12.36 0.02 10.06
CA GLY A 19 -12.98 -0.15 8.74
C GLY A 19 -14.44 0.30 8.70
N HIS A 20 -15.17 0.18 9.82
CA HIS A 20 -16.55 0.64 9.97
C HIS A 20 -16.73 2.18 9.89
N LEU A 21 -15.66 2.95 10.01
CA LEU A 21 -15.67 4.41 9.86
C LEU A 21 -15.52 4.84 8.39
N VAL A 22 -15.10 3.93 7.51
CA VAL A 22 -14.91 4.19 6.09
C VAL A 22 -16.23 3.88 5.36
N ALA A 23 -16.71 4.84 4.57
CA ALA A 23 -17.96 4.68 3.84
C ALA A 23 -17.93 3.46 2.91
N ASP A 24 -18.97 2.63 2.97
CA ASP A 24 -19.03 1.34 2.25
C ASP A 24 -18.95 1.47 0.72
N ASP A 25 -19.45 2.58 0.17
CA ASP A 25 -19.46 2.87 -1.26
C ASP A 25 -18.18 3.55 -1.75
N SER A 26 -17.27 3.90 -0.85
CA SER A 26 -16.02 4.58 -1.16
C SER A 26 -15.01 3.70 -1.89
N ILE A 27 -14.09 4.33 -2.63
CA ILE A 27 -12.98 3.64 -3.27
C ILE A 27 -12.09 2.92 -2.26
N HIS A 28 -11.89 3.50 -1.08
CA HIS A 28 -11.08 2.95 0.00
C HIS A 28 -11.62 1.60 0.47
N ARG A 29 -12.93 1.51 0.72
CA ARG A 29 -13.56 0.24 1.13
C ARG A 29 -13.47 -0.81 0.03
N LYS A 30 -13.71 -0.42 -1.23
CA LYS A 30 -13.59 -1.32 -2.38
C LYS A 30 -12.16 -1.86 -2.52
N LEU A 31 -11.17 -1.00 -2.32
CA LEU A 31 -9.77 -1.40 -2.39
C LEU A 31 -9.35 -2.28 -1.21
N ALA A 32 -9.85 -2.04 0.00
CA ALA A 32 -9.62 -2.93 1.14
C ALA A 32 -10.14 -4.36 0.88
N VAL A 33 -11.30 -4.49 0.23
CA VAL A 33 -11.95 -5.79 -0.01
C VAL A 33 -11.40 -6.51 -1.26
N LEU A 34 -11.04 -5.76 -2.30
CA LEU A 34 -10.69 -6.31 -3.61
C LEU A 34 -9.20 -6.18 -3.94
N GLY A 35 -8.45 -5.34 -3.22
CA GLY A 35 -7.08 -4.95 -3.56
C GLY A 35 -6.13 -6.12 -3.70
N ASP A 36 -6.20 -7.08 -2.79
CA ASP A 36 -5.31 -8.26 -2.80
C ASP A 36 -5.68 -9.27 -3.91
N LYS A 37 -6.84 -9.11 -4.55
CA LYS A 37 -7.21 -9.84 -5.77
C LYS A 37 -6.84 -9.10 -7.05
N LEU A 38 -6.66 -7.78 -6.96
CA LEU A 38 -6.29 -6.92 -8.09
C LEU A 38 -4.78 -6.87 -8.30
N PHE A 39 -4.02 -6.92 -7.21
CA PHE A 39 -2.57 -6.88 -7.22
C PHE A 39 -2.04 -7.95 -6.28
N THR A 40 -1.41 -8.97 -6.84
CA THR A 40 -0.63 -9.96 -6.09
C THR A 40 0.85 -9.63 -6.21
N ASP A 41 1.67 -9.98 -5.23
CA ASP A 41 3.12 -9.73 -5.32
C ASP A 41 3.74 -10.57 -6.46
N GLU A 42 3.15 -11.72 -6.77
CA GLU A 42 3.52 -12.60 -7.89
C GLU A 42 3.37 -11.91 -9.26
N ASP A 43 2.41 -10.99 -9.42
CA ASP A 43 2.25 -10.23 -10.67
C ASP A 43 3.49 -9.40 -11.01
N PHE A 44 4.33 -9.11 -10.02
CA PHE A 44 5.54 -8.30 -10.14
C PHE A 44 6.82 -9.12 -9.99
N ALA A 45 6.74 -10.44 -9.84
CA ALA A 45 7.90 -11.29 -9.55
C ALA A 45 9.03 -11.13 -10.58
N ASP A 46 8.70 -10.95 -11.86
CA ASP A 46 9.67 -10.77 -12.95
C ASP A 46 10.45 -9.44 -12.88
N LEU A 47 10.00 -8.48 -12.05
CA LEU A 47 10.68 -7.20 -11.84
C LEU A 47 11.71 -7.24 -10.71
N TYR A 48 11.78 -8.33 -9.94
CA TYR A 48 12.63 -8.44 -8.76
C TYR A 48 13.61 -9.61 -8.87
N ASP A 49 14.85 -9.38 -8.42
CA ASP A 49 15.82 -10.47 -8.27
C ASP A 49 15.45 -11.36 -7.06
N SER A 50 15.40 -12.66 -7.31
CA SER A 50 15.01 -13.69 -6.33
C SER A 50 16.04 -13.88 -5.21
N ALA A 51 17.30 -13.54 -5.43
CA ALA A 51 18.41 -13.83 -4.52
C ALA A 51 19.07 -12.57 -3.91
N ARG A 52 18.84 -11.38 -4.48
CA ARG A 52 19.49 -10.13 -4.06
C ARG A 52 18.51 -8.99 -3.83
N GLY A 53 18.83 -8.09 -2.90
CA GLY A 53 18.06 -6.88 -2.59
C GLY A 53 17.66 -6.74 -1.11
N ARG A 54 17.45 -5.51 -0.64
CA ARG A 54 16.83 -5.21 0.66
C ARG A 54 15.38 -5.70 0.65
N HIS A 55 14.80 -6.03 1.81
CA HIS A 55 13.35 -6.20 1.95
C HIS A 55 12.67 -4.91 1.47
N SER A 56 12.07 -4.94 0.28
CA SER A 56 11.35 -3.79 -0.27
C SER A 56 9.94 -3.77 0.28
N VAL A 57 9.33 -2.58 0.27
CA VAL A 57 7.87 -2.46 0.33
C VAL A 57 7.27 -3.45 -0.69
N PRO A 58 6.23 -4.23 -0.33
CA PRO A 58 5.60 -5.16 -1.26
C PRO A 58 5.14 -4.42 -2.53
N PRO A 59 5.44 -4.92 -3.74
CA PRO A 59 5.06 -4.24 -4.97
C PRO A 59 3.54 -4.15 -5.16
N SER A 60 2.77 -5.13 -4.67
CA SER A 60 1.30 -5.05 -4.65
C SER A 60 0.80 -3.85 -3.83
N LEU A 61 1.44 -3.56 -2.69
CA LEU A 61 1.13 -2.40 -1.87
C LEU A 61 1.46 -1.09 -2.62
N VAL A 62 2.61 -1.01 -3.27
CA VAL A 62 2.98 0.16 -4.09
C VAL A 62 1.98 0.38 -5.23
N ALA A 63 1.52 -0.69 -5.89
CA ALA A 63 0.50 -0.60 -6.93
C ALA A 63 -0.84 -0.05 -6.40
N LYS A 64 -1.28 -0.52 -5.24
CA LYS A 64 -2.48 0.02 -4.55
C LYS A 64 -2.32 1.51 -4.22
N VAL A 65 -1.15 1.93 -3.76
CA VAL A 65 -0.83 3.33 -3.44
C VAL A 65 -0.86 4.20 -4.69
N MET A 66 -0.23 3.77 -5.78
CA MET A 66 -0.24 4.48 -7.06
C MET A 66 -1.65 4.60 -7.65
N LEU A 67 -2.49 3.56 -7.49
CA LEU A 67 -3.90 3.61 -7.89
C LEU A 67 -4.67 4.68 -7.13
N LEU A 68 -4.58 4.69 -5.78
CA LEU A 68 -5.24 5.72 -4.96
C LEU A 68 -4.71 7.12 -5.29
N GLN A 69 -3.39 7.27 -5.43
CA GLN A 69 -2.76 8.53 -5.81
C GLN A 69 -3.32 9.06 -7.14
N SER A 70 -3.46 8.18 -8.14
CA SER A 70 -4.01 8.54 -9.45
C SER A 70 -5.49 8.93 -9.38
N LEU A 71 -6.29 8.22 -8.59
CA LEU A 71 -7.72 8.48 -8.44
C LEU A 71 -8.01 9.76 -7.65
N GLU A 72 -7.17 10.09 -6.68
CA GLU A 72 -7.33 11.27 -5.82
C GLU A 72 -6.53 12.49 -6.29
N GLY A 73 -5.67 12.34 -7.30
CA GLY A 73 -4.87 13.43 -7.88
C GLY A 73 -3.84 14.02 -6.94
N THR A 74 -3.27 13.21 -6.04
CA THR A 74 -2.31 13.65 -5.02
C THR A 74 -0.88 13.72 -5.54
N SER A 75 -0.10 14.67 -5.03
CA SER A 75 1.36 14.68 -5.24
C SER A 75 2.02 13.52 -4.48
N ASP A 76 3.25 13.14 -4.84
CA ASP A 76 3.98 12.08 -4.13
C ASP A 76 4.12 12.38 -2.64
N ARG A 77 4.41 13.65 -2.31
CA ARG A 77 4.53 14.09 -0.91
C ARG A 77 3.21 13.96 -0.16
N GLU A 78 2.13 14.43 -0.75
CA GLU A 78 0.78 14.31 -0.18
C GLU A 78 0.38 12.84 -0.02
N THR A 79 0.72 12.01 -1.00
CA THR A 79 0.45 10.56 -0.98
C THR A 79 1.13 9.89 0.20
N VAL A 80 2.41 10.21 0.46
CA VAL A 80 3.15 9.69 1.61
C VAL A 80 2.51 10.14 2.92
N ASP A 81 2.12 11.41 3.01
CA ASP A 81 1.44 11.94 4.20
C ASP A 81 0.08 11.25 4.42
N ARG A 82 -0.67 10.93 3.36
CA ARG A 82 -1.93 10.17 3.44
C ARG A 82 -1.73 8.71 3.82
N VAL A 83 -0.75 8.02 3.24
CA VAL A 83 -0.39 6.65 3.65
C VAL A 83 -0.11 6.60 5.15
N ARG A 84 0.59 7.60 5.68
CA ARG A 84 0.98 7.67 7.09
C ARG A 84 -0.16 8.08 8.02
N CYS A 85 -0.99 9.04 7.63
CA CYS A 85 -1.88 9.75 8.56
C CYS A 85 -3.37 9.68 8.19
N ASP A 86 -3.74 9.27 6.98
CA ASP A 86 -5.15 9.15 6.58
C ASP A 86 -5.67 7.74 6.88
N LEU A 87 -6.65 7.69 7.79
CA LEU A 87 -7.28 6.44 8.22
C LEU A 87 -7.87 5.64 7.05
N ARG A 88 -8.48 6.32 6.07
CA ARG A 88 -9.10 5.66 4.92
C ARG A 88 -8.04 4.99 4.05
N TRP A 89 -6.87 5.63 3.92
CA TRP A 89 -5.73 5.06 3.21
C TRP A 89 -5.16 3.84 3.94
N LYS A 90 -4.98 3.90 5.26
CA LYS A 90 -4.53 2.74 6.04
C LYS A 90 -5.48 1.55 5.91
N VAL A 91 -6.79 1.79 5.99
CA VAL A 91 -7.83 0.76 5.75
C VAL A 91 -7.73 0.20 4.32
N ALA A 92 -7.67 1.07 3.31
CA ALA A 92 -7.62 0.66 1.90
C ALA A 92 -6.37 -0.17 1.55
N LEU A 93 -5.27 0.09 2.24
CA LEU A 93 -3.97 -0.52 1.98
C LEU A 93 -3.68 -1.75 2.86
N GLY A 94 -4.50 -2.00 3.89
CA GLY A 94 -4.27 -3.07 4.87
C GLY A 94 -3.10 -2.79 5.80
N LEU A 95 -2.90 -1.51 6.17
CA LEU A 95 -1.80 -1.09 7.04
C LEU A 95 -2.26 -0.99 8.50
N ALA A 96 -1.34 -1.19 9.43
CA ALA A 96 -1.58 -0.92 10.84
C ALA A 96 -1.72 0.59 11.11
N LEU A 97 -2.43 0.94 12.19
CA LEU A 97 -2.65 2.34 12.60
C LEU A 97 -1.35 3.08 12.92
N ASP A 98 -0.33 2.39 13.43
CA ASP A 98 0.98 2.93 13.78
C ASP A 98 2.04 2.72 12.68
N ASP A 99 1.68 2.13 11.53
CA ASP A 99 2.57 2.04 10.38
C ASP A 99 3.05 3.45 9.95
N ASP A 100 4.36 3.66 9.92
CA ASP A 100 4.99 4.95 9.62
C ASP A 100 4.96 5.29 8.11
N GLY A 101 4.43 4.41 7.28
CA GLY A 101 4.46 4.49 5.82
C GLY A 101 5.85 4.17 5.26
N PHE A 102 6.09 4.66 4.06
CA PHE A 102 7.38 4.51 3.38
C PHE A 102 7.99 5.85 3.02
N HIS A 103 9.32 5.87 2.91
CA HIS A 103 10.05 7.08 2.55
C HIS A 103 9.58 7.59 1.17
N PRO A 104 9.39 8.91 0.97
CA PRO A 104 8.85 9.46 -0.28
C PRO A 104 9.59 9.06 -1.56
N THR A 105 10.87 8.70 -1.43
CA THR A 105 11.70 8.23 -2.54
C THR A 105 11.21 6.91 -3.14
N VAL A 106 10.35 6.15 -2.46
CA VAL A 106 9.74 4.92 -2.99
C VAL A 106 8.81 5.23 -4.18
N LEU A 107 8.18 6.40 -4.20
CA LEU A 107 7.33 6.82 -5.32
C LEU A 107 8.10 7.51 -6.44
N THR A 108 9.38 7.84 -6.22
CA THR A 108 10.19 8.53 -7.23
C THR A 108 10.92 7.53 -8.11
N TYR A 109 10.50 7.44 -9.36
CA TYR A 109 11.18 6.66 -10.39
C TYR A 109 12.47 7.39 -10.82
N SER A 110 13.60 7.16 -10.15
CA SER A 110 14.89 7.51 -10.74
C SER A 110 15.34 6.36 -11.65
N VAL A 111 15.03 6.45 -12.94
CA VAL A 111 15.79 5.72 -13.96
C VAL A 111 17.24 6.19 -13.86
N SER A 112 18.10 5.38 -13.28
CA SER A 112 19.52 5.40 -13.62
C SER A 112 19.71 4.39 -14.74
N ALA A 113 19.72 4.90 -15.96
CA ALA A 113 20.36 4.26 -17.11
C ALA A 113 21.89 4.25 -16.91
#